data_AF-A0A954GV69-F1
#
_entry.id   AF-A0A954GV69-F1
#
_cell.length_a   1.000
_cell.length_b   1.000
_cell.length_c   1.000
_cell.angle_alpha   90.00
_cell.angle_beta   90.00
_cell.angle_gamma   90.00
#
_symmetry.space_group_name_H-M   'P 1'
#
loop_
_entity.id
_entity.type
_entity.pdbx_description
1 polymer ?
#
loop_
_entity_poly.entity_id
_entity_poly.type
_entity_poly.pdbx_seq_one_letter_code
_entity_poly.pdbx_strand_id
1 'polypeptide(L)'
;MRHVERNPVRANLAEEWQWGSDYARRGPADERRWLAIPDDPPLPRIWRSWVNKVKTEAELNALRISVNRGLPFGDGQWTRSSAVRPGLETTTRPRARPIKES
;
A
#
# COMPACT_ATOMS: atom_id res chain seq x y z
N MET A 1 0.99 -4.54 1.15
CA MET A 1 -0.09 -5.37 1.75
C MET A 1 -1.15 -4.54 2.48
N ARG A 2 -0.84 -3.74 3.51
CA ARG A 2 -1.84 -2.97 4.32
C ARG A 2 -2.85 -2.17 3.51
N HIS A 3 -2.41 -1.50 2.44
CA HIS A 3 -3.31 -0.69 1.61
C HIS A 3 -4.44 -1.53 0.99
N VAL A 4 -4.09 -2.66 0.38
CA VAL A 4 -5.03 -3.55 -0.32
C VAL A 4 -6.03 -4.13 0.66
N GLU A 5 -5.54 -4.59 1.82
CA GLU A 5 -6.37 -5.22 2.85
C GLU A 5 -7.30 -4.26 3.57
N ARG A 6 -7.03 -2.96 3.48
CA ARG A 6 -7.93 -1.92 3.98
C ARG A 6 -8.98 -1.50 2.95
N ASN A 7 -8.90 -1.94 1.70
CA ASN A 7 -9.87 -1.56 0.69
C ASN A 7 -11.32 -1.90 1.11
N PRO A 8 -11.60 -3.10 1.68
CA PRO A 8 -12.93 -3.41 2.22
C PRO A 8 -13.36 -2.43 3.33
N VAL A 9 -12.49 -2.18 4.31
CA VAL A 9 -12.76 -1.23 5.41
C VAL A 9 -13.08 0.18 4.88
N ARG A 10 -12.37 0.63 3.83
CA ARG A 10 -12.64 1.92 3.18
C ARG A 10 -13.95 1.95 2.41
N ALA A 11 -14.36 0.81 1.86
CA ALA A 11 -15.62 0.65 1.13
C ALA A 11 -16.81 0.41 2.07
N ASN A 12 -16.64 0.59 3.40
CA ASN A 12 -17.60 0.24 4.44
C ASN A 12 -18.03 -1.24 4.39
N LEU A 13 -17.16 -2.10 3.85
CA LEU A 13 -17.29 -3.55 3.93
C LEU A 13 -16.64 -4.00 5.25
N ALA A 14 -17.27 -4.98 5.91
CA ALA A 14 -16.82 -5.48 7.21
C ALA A 14 -15.43 -6.14 7.12
N GLU A 15 -14.77 -6.27 8.28
CA GLU A 15 -13.53 -7.06 8.46
C GLU A 15 -13.69 -8.56 8.08
N GLU A 16 -14.92 -8.96 7.81
CA GLU A 16 -15.35 -10.30 7.42
C GLU A 16 -15.46 -10.49 5.90
N TRP A 17 -14.92 -9.57 5.11
CA TRP A 17 -14.93 -9.67 3.65
C TRP A 17 -14.27 -10.96 3.15
N GLN A 18 -15.11 -11.92 2.73
CA GLN A 18 -14.72 -13.30 2.44
C GLN A 18 -13.72 -13.43 1.28
N TRP A 19 -13.66 -12.42 0.42
CA TRP A 19 -12.76 -12.38 -0.74
C TRP A 19 -11.46 -11.62 -0.46
N GLY A 20 -11.21 -11.23 0.79
CA GLY A 20 -9.97 -10.56 1.21
C GLY A 20 -8.89 -11.55 1.65
N SER A 21 -7.63 -11.19 1.47
CA SER A 21 -6.49 -12.00 1.92
C SER A 21 -6.47 -12.17 3.45
N ASP A 22 -6.95 -11.18 4.21
CA ASP A 22 -7.06 -11.32 5.68
C ASP A 22 -8.06 -12.41 6.07
N TYR A 23 -9.26 -12.42 5.47
CA TYR A 23 -10.24 -13.48 5.70
C TYR A 23 -9.68 -14.84 5.27
N ALA A 24 -9.07 -14.90 4.10
CA ALA A 24 -8.49 -16.11 3.54
C ALA A 24 -7.41 -16.74 4.45
N ARG A 25 -6.60 -15.92 5.14
CA ARG A 25 -5.58 -16.39 6.09
C ARG A 25 -6.14 -16.91 7.42
N ARG A 26 -7.42 -16.69 7.71
CA ARG A 26 -8.10 -17.24 8.90
C ARG A 26 -8.69 -18.63 8.65
N GLY A 27 -8.82 -19.03 7.38
CA GLY A 27 -9.27 -20.36 7.00
C GLY A 27 -8.17 -21.42 7.13
N PRO A 28 -8.49 -22.68 6.84
CA PRO A 28 -7.53 -23.79 6.86
C PRO A 28 -6.33 -23.49 5.93
N ALA A 29 -5.11 -23.60 6.47
CA ALA A 29 -3.88 -23.21 5.78
C ALA A 29 -3.55 -24.11 4.57
N ASP A 30 -4.03 -25.34 4.60
CA ASP A 30 -3.94 -26.39 3.59
C ASP A 30 -4.63 -26.02 2.27
N GLU A 31 -5.75 -25.28 2.32
CA GLU A 31 -6.46 -24.84 1.10
C GLU A 31 -5.76 -23.68 0.37
N ARG A 32 -4.91 -22.92 1.07
CA ARG A 32 -4.44 -21.60 0.59
C ARG A 32 -2.94 -21.36 0.85
N ARG A 33 -2.11 -22.39 0.67
CA ARG A 33 -0.64 -22.29 0.79
C ARG A 33 -0.02 -21.15 -0.04
N TRP A 34 -0.62 -20.80 -1.18
CA TRP A 34 -0.18 -19.69 -2.04
C TRP A 34 -0.34 -18.30 -1.39
N LEU A 35 -1.13 -18.20 -0.30
CA LEU A 35 -1.36 -16.99 0.48
C LEU A 35 -0.68 -17.07 1.87
N ALA A 36 0.43 -17.80 1.97
CA ALA A 36 1.19 -17.89 3.21
C ALA A 36 1.55 -16.49 3.75
N ILE A 37 1.53 -16.37 5.08
CA ILE A 37 2.03 -15.18 5.75
C ILE A 37 3.52 -15.07 5.41
N PRO A 38 4.03 -13.91 4.98
CA PRO A 38 5.46 -13.73 4.79
C PRO A 38 6.20 -14.02 6.09
N ASP A 39 7.27 -14.81 6.03
CA ASP A 39 8.12 -15.07 7.20
C ASP A 39 9.21 -13.99 7.35
N ASP A 40 9.58 -13.31 6.27
CA ASP A 40 10.58 -12.23 6.26
C ASP A 40 10.21 -11.08 5.29
N PRO A 41 9.92 -9.87 5.81
CA PRO A 41 9.62 -9.60 7.22
C PRO A 41 8.25 -10.17 7.60
N PRO A 42 8.08 -10.69 8.83
CA PRO A 42 6.80 -11.21 9.28
C PRO A 42 5.74 -10.12 9.41
N LEU A 43 4.47 -10.50 9.25
CA LEU A 43 3.37 -9.57 9.56
C LEU A 43 3.39 -9.24 11.07
N PRO A 44 3.29 -7.96 11.45
CA PRO A 44 3.17 -7.56 12.85
C PRO A 44 2.02 -8.29 13.56
N ARG A 45 2.19 -8.67 14.83
CA ARG A 45 1.10 -9.26 15.66
C ARG A 45 -0.16 -8.39 15.69
N ILE A 46 0.00 -7.07 15.56
CA ILE A 46 -1.08 -6.08 15.53
C ILE A 46 -1.64 -5.79 14.13
N TRP A 47 -1.33 -6.64 13.14
CA TRP A 47 -1.63 -6.39 11.72
C TRP A 47 -3.10 -6.03 11.49
N ARG A 48 -4.04 -6.79 12.06
CA ARG A 48 -5.48 -6.55 11.92
C ARG A 48 -5.86 -5.15 12.41
N SER A 49 -5.52 -4.82 13.66
CA SER A 49 -5.77 -3.50 14.24
C SER A 49 -5.10 -2.39 13.44
N TRP A 50 -3.92 -2.65 12.87
CA TRP A 50 -3.21 -1.70 12.04
C TRP A 50 -3.88 -1.47 10.68
N VAL A 51 -4.41 -2.50 10.04
CA VAL A 51 -5.23 -2.41 8.82
C VAL A 51 -6.50 -1.62 9.07
N ASN A 52 -7.17 -1.83 10.21
CA ASN A 52 -8.44 -1.16 10.53
C ASN A 52 -8.26 0.29 11.01
N LYS A 53 -7.06 0.68 11.47
CA LYS A 53 -6.79 2.04 11.91
C LYS A 53 -7.00 3.07 10.78
N VAL A 54 -7.63 4.18 11.14
CA VAL A 54 -7.83 5.36 10.26
C VAL A 54 -6.47 5.82 9.70
N LYS A 55 -6.45 6.24 8.43
CA LYS A 55 -5.27 6.80 7.78
C LYS A 55 -5.42 8.31 7.86
N THR A 56 -4.32 8.98 8.08
CA THR A 56 -4.25 10.43 7.90
C THR A 56 -4.50 10.80 6.44
N GLU A 57 -4.98 12.01 6.19
CA GLU A 57 -5.14 12.52 4.83
C GLU A 57 -3.81 12.54 4.06
N ALA A 58 -2.71 12.81 4.75
CA ALA A 58 -1.36 12.77 4.19
C ALA A 58 -0.99 11.36 3.67
N GLU A 59 -1.22 10.31 4.47
CA GLU A 59 -1.00 8.92 4.03
C GLU A 59 -1.88 8.53 2.85
N LEU A 60 -3.12 9.05 2.80
CA LEU A 60 -4.04 8.79 1.70
C LEU A 60 -3.59 9.50 0.41
N ASN A 61 -3.15 10.74 0.51
CA ASN A 61 -2.62 11.50 -0.63
C ASN A 61 -1.33 10.89 -1.16
N ALA A 62 -0.37 10.52 -0.31
CA ALA A 62 0.85 9.84 -0.72
C ALA A 62 0.54 8.53 -1.49
N LEU A 63 -0.47 7.80 -1.03
CA LEU A 63 -0.90 6.58 -1.69
C LEU A 63 -1.59 6.84 -3.04
N ARG A 64 -2.46 7.86 -3.13
CA ARG A 64 -3.09 8.27 -4.39
C ARG A 64 -2.04 8.70 -5.41
N ILE A 65 -1.02 9.44 -4.98
CA ILE A 65 0.12 9.82 -5.82
C ILE A 65 0.83 8.57 -6.34
N SER A 66 1.11 7.61 -5.48
CA SER A 66 1.75 6.34 -5.89
C SER A 66 0.94 5.61 -6.96
N VAL A 67 -0.36 5.40 -6.72
CA VAL A 67 -1.25 4.69 -7.66
C VAL A 67 -1.41 5.44 -8.98
N ASN A 68 -1.65 6.75 -8.93
CA ASN A 68 -1.96 7.54 -10.14
C ASN A 68 -0.72 7.86 -10.97
N ARG A 69 0.48 7.91 -10.37
CA ARG A 69 1.71 8.34 -11.04
C ARG A 69 2.69 7.20 -11.30
N GLY A 70 2.44 6.02 -10.75
CA GLY A 70 3.44 4.94 -10.72
C GLY A 70 4.63 5.27 -9.83
N LEU A 71 4.50 6.21 -8.89
CA LEU A 71 5.57 6.60 -7.98
C LEU A 71 5.75 5.51 -6.91
N PRO A 72 6.98 5.04 -6.61
CA PRO A 72 7.22 4.14 -5.49
C PRO A 72 6.71 4.71 -4.17
N PHE A 73 5.93 3.92 -3.41
CA PHE A 73 5.39 4.32 -2.13
C PHE A 73 6.40 4.07 -1.00
N GLY A 74 6.86 5.13 -0.34
CA GLY A 74 7.82 5.07 0.76
C GLY A 74 8.22 6.45 1.24
N ASP A 75 9.29 6.53 2.04
CA ASP A 75 9.90 7.81 2.38
C ASP A 75 10.57 8.47 1.15
N GLY A 76 10.76 9.78 1.21
CA GLY A 76 11.23 10.54 0.04
C GLY A 76 12.63 10.15 -0.45
N GLN A 77 13.51 9.72 0.45
CA GLN A 77 14.85 9.27 0.08
C GLN A 77 14.79 7.91 -0.61
N TRP A 78 14.10 6.95 0.00
CA TRP A 78 13.90 5.62 -0.55
C TRP A 78 13.16 5.66 -1.89
N THR A 79 12.11 6.47 -2.00
CA THR A 79 11.36 6.63 -3.26
C THR A 79 12.25 7.12 -4.39
N ARG A 80 13.15 8.08 -4.12
CA ARG A 80 14.11 8.57 -5.13
C ARG A 80 15.09 7.49 -5.54
N SER A 81 15.70 6.78 -4.59
CA SER A 81 16.65 5.71 -4.90
C SER A 81 16.00 4.51 -5.62
N SER A 82 14.80 4.12 -5.18
CA SER A 82 14.06 2.99 -5.74
C SER A 82 13.50 3.29 -7.14
N ALA A 83 13.34 4.56 -7.49
CA ALA A 83 12.90 4.96 -8.84
C ALA A 83 14.01 4.84 -9.89
N VAL A 84 15.29 4.78 -9.51
CA VAL A 84 16.42 4.80 -10.46
C VAL A 84 16.49 3.52 -11.29
N ARG A 85 16.61 2.37 -10.62
CA ARG A 85 16.75 1.07 -11.31
C ARG A 85 15.62 0.78 -12.32
N PRO A 86 14.34 1.06 -12.04
CA PRO A 86 13.26 0.85 -13.00
C PRO A 86 13.04 2.02 -14.00
N GLY A 87 13.83 3.10 -13.97
CA GLY A 87 13.65 4.24 -14.88
C GLY A 87 12.40 5.10 -14.59
N LEU A 88 11.98 5.17 -13.32
CA LEU A 88 10.76 5.85 -12.87
C LEU A 88 11.02 7.25 -12.29
N GLU A 89 12.20 7.83 -12.50
CA GLU A 89 12.58 9.12 -11.90
C GLU A 89 11.67 10.26 -12.33
N THR A 90 11.09 10.17 -13.53
CA THR A 90 10.09 11.13 -14.04
C THR A 90 8.82 11.18 -13.19
N THR A 91 8.47 10.07 -12.52
CA THR A 91 7.30 9.99 -11.63
C THR A 91 7.49 10.79 -10.35
N THR A 92 8.73 11.14 -9.98
CA THR A 92 9.05 11.91 -8.76
C THR A 92 8.84 13.41 -8.93
N ARG A 93 8.93 13.95 -10.16
CA ARG A 93 8.85 15.40 -10.44
C ARG A 93 7.41 15.83 -10.69
N PRO A 94 6.91 16.96 -10.14
CA PRO A 94 5.51 17.36 -10.36
C PRO A 94 5.13 17.40 -11.85
N ARG A 95 3.94 16.86 -12.18
CA ARG A 95 3.38 16.92 -13.54
C ARG A 95 2.81 18.31 -13.78
N ALA A 96 3.59 19.19 -14.40
CA ALA A 96 3.10 20.46 -14.94
C ALA A 96 4.18 21.09 -15.81
N ARG A 97 3.79 22.14 -16.55
CA ARG A 97 4.75 23.10 -17.09
C ARG A 97 5.59 23.66 -15.93
N PRO A 98 6.92 23.79 -16.07
CA PRO A 98 7.74 24.51 -15.11
C PRO A 98 7.14 25.88 -14.84
N ILE A 99 6.97 26.21 -13.57
CA ILE A 99 6.48 27.51 -13.13
C ILE A 99 7.55 28.53 -13.56
N LYS A 100 7.14 29.60 -14.25
CA LYS A 100 8.07 30.68 -14.59
C LYS A 100 8.50 31.31 -13.27
N GLU A 101 9.80 31.35 -12.98
CA GLU A 101 10.28 32.05 -11.80
C GLU A 101 9.86 33.53 -11.92
N SER A 102 9.29 34.07 -10.84
CA SER A 102 8.98 35.49 -10.70
C SER A 102 10.14 36.21 -10.04
#